data_AF-A0A965REF1-F1
#
_entry.id   AF-A0A965REF1-F1
#
_cell.length_a   1.000
_cell.length_b   1.000
_cell.length_c   1.000
_cell.angle_alpha   90.00
_cell.angle_beta   90.00
_cell.angle_gamma   90.00
#
_symmetry.space_group_name_H-M   'P 1'
#
loop_
_entity.id
_entity.type
_entity.pdbx_description
1 polymer ?
#
loop_
_entity_poly.entity_id
_entity_poly.type
_entity_poly.pdbx_seq_one_letter_code
_entity_poly.pdbx_strand_id
1 'polypeptide(L)' 'MAVQQNKKSPSKRGMHRSHNALNVPGLAVEPTTGEVHLRHHISPTGFYRGRKVLKTKSEA' A
#
# COMPACT_ATOMS: atom_id res chain seq x y z
N MET A 1 -28.83 9.34 29.41
CA MET A 1 -28.26 8.68 28.21
C MET A 1 -28.16 9.73 27.11
N ALA A 2 -27.00 9.91 26.48
CA ALA A 2 -26.85 10.91 25.42
C ALA A 2 -27.35 10.33 24.09
N VAL A 3 -28.34 10.98 23.49
CA VAL A 3 -28.91 10.58 22.18
C VAL A 3 -28.96 11.82 21.30
N GLN A 4 -28.64 11.65 20.02
CA GLN A 4 -28.80 12.74 19.06
C GLN A 4 -30.29 13.04 18.86
N GLN A 5 -30.66 14.32 18.86
CA GLN A 5 -32.04 14.72 18.55
C GLN A 5 -32.33 14.60 17.05
N ASN A 6 -31.36 14.94 16.19
CA ASN A 6 -31.55 15.04 14.74
C ASN A 6 -30.56 14.18 13.96
N LYS A 7 -30.96 13.77 12.75
CA LYS A 7 -30.08 13.08 11.78
C LYS A 7 -29.00 14.04 11.27
N LYS A 8 -27.74 13.59 11.22
CA LYS A 8 -26.64 14.36 10.61
C LYS A 8 -26.81 14.44 9.09
N SER A 9 -26.60 15.61 8.52
CA SER A 9 -26.69 15.81 7.07
C SER A 9 -25.61 15.02 6.32
N PRO A 10 -25.86 14.59 5.06
CA PRO A 10 -24.85 13.91 4.25
C PRO A 10 -23.55 14.73 4.09
N SER A 11 -23.66 16.05 3.95
CA SER A 11 -22.51 16.97 3.87
C SER A 11 -21.65 16.93 5.13
N LYS A 12 -22.23 17.03 6.33
CA LYS A 12 -21.49 16.94 7.59
C LYS A 12 -20.80 15.59 7.77
N ARG A 13 -21.48 14.50 7.39
CA ARG A 13 -20.90 13.15 7.40
C ARG A 13 -19.76 13.01 6.39
N GLY A 14 -19.89 13.60 5.20
CA GLY A 14 -18.85 13.61 4.17
C GLY A 14 -17.61 14.36 4.61
N MET A 15 -17.78 15.57 5.16
CA MET A 15 -16.67 16.35 5.73
C MET A 15 -16.00 15.64 6.91
N HIS A 16 -16.77 14.97 7.77
CA HIS A 16 -16.17 14.17 8.83
C HIS A 16 -15.33 12.99 8.29
N ARG A 17 -15.70 12.43 7.14
CA ARG A 17 -15.00 11.31 6.50
C ARG A 17 -13.99 11.75 5.45
N SER A 18 -13.74 13.06 5.28
CA SER A 18 -12.85 13.58 4.23
C SER A 18 -11.41 13.06 4.36
N HIS A 19 -10.98 12.80 5.59
CA HIS A 19 -9.64 12.30 5.89
C HIS A 19 -9.58 10.76 6.02
N ASN A 20 -10.71 10.05 5.81
CA ASN A 20 -10.76 8.59 5.90
C ASN A 20 -10.35 7.93 4.57
N ALA A 21 -9.28 8.40 3.96
CA ALA A 21 -8.70 7.77 2.77
C ALA A 21 -7.59 6.79 3.17
N LEU A 22 -7.45 5.70 2.41
CA LEU A 22 -6.32 4.78 2.57
C LEU A 22 -5.08 5.35 1.86
N ASN A 23 -3.91 5.20 2.47
CA ASN A 23 -2.64 5.59 1.86
C ASN A 23 -2.17 4.50 0.89
N VAL A 24 -1.79 4.90 -0.32
CA VAL A 24 -1.20 3.98 -1.31
C VAL A 24 0.29 3.81 -1.01
N PRO A 25 0.81 2.58 -0.93
CA PRO A 25 2.24 2.36 -0.69
C PRO A 25 3.07 2.76 -1.92
N GLY A 26 4.32 3.18 -1.68
CA GLY A 26 5.26 3.50 -2.76
C GLY A 26 5.75 2.25 -3.47
N LEU A 27 5.43 2.13 -4.77
CA LEU A 27 5.88 1.04 -5.63
C LEU A 27 7.07 1.50 -6.49
N ALA A 28 7.97 0.56 -6.81
CA ALA A 28 9.09 0.72 -7.72
C ALA A 28 9.19 -0.49 -8.65
N VAL A 29 9.84 -0.30 -9.79
CA VAL A 29 10.14 -1.38 -10.73
C VAL A 29 11.58 -1.83 -10.52
N GLU A 30 11.78 -3.13 -10.38
CA GLU A 30 13.11 -3.71 -10.22
C GLU A 30 13.87 -3.66 -11.56
N PRO A 31 15.11 -3.15 -11.59
CA PRO A 31 15.82 -2.87 -12.84
C PRO A 31 16.23 -4.10 -13.67
N THR A 32 16.39 -5.28 -13.06
CA THR A 32 16.89 -6.48 -13.74
C THR A 32 15.76 -7.39 -14.23
N THR A 33 14.71 -7.52 -13.44
CA THR A 33 13.57 -8.43 -13.64
C THR A 33 12.33 -7.72 -14.16
N GLY A 34 12.24 -6.39 -14.02
CA GLY A 34 11.08 -5.60 -14.41
C GLY A 34 9.86 -5.77 -13.49
N GLU A 35 10.00 -6.48 -12.38
CA GLU A 35 8.90 -6.73 -11.45
C GLU A 35 8.58 -5.50 -10.59
N VAL A 36 7.31 -5.35 -10.21
CA VAL A 36 6.90 -4.31 -9.26
C VAL A 36 7.17 -4.79 -7.83
N HIS A 37 7.86 -3.96 -7.05
CA HIS A 37 8.13 -4.19 -5.65
C HIS A 37 7.89 -2.93 -4.82
N LEU A 38 7.79 -3.10 -3.50
CA LEU A 38 7.74 -1.96 -2.59
C LEU A 38 9.09 -1.23 -2.59
N ARG A 39 9.06 0.11 -2.58
CA ARG A 39 10.29 0.92 -2.52
C ARG A 39 11.17 0.48 -1.34
N HIS A 40 12.45 0.26 -1.63
CA HIS A 40 13.47 -0.22 -0.69
C HIS A 40 13.26 -1.63 -0.11
N HIS A 41 12.33 -2.41 -0.66
CA HIS A 41 12.19 -3.83 -0.34
C HIS A 41 12.75 -4.69 -1.47
N ILE A 42 12.99 -5.97 -1.14
CA ILE A 42 13.41 -7.01 -2.08
C ILE A 42 12.22 -7.37 -2.99
N SER A 43 12.47 -7.62 -4.27
CA SER A 43 11.46 -8.09 -5.22
C SER A 43 10.96 -9.50 -4.86
N PRO A 44 9.77 -9.91 -5.35
CA PRO A 44 9.26 -11.27 -5.15
C PRO A 44 10.22 -12.36 -5.64
N THR A 45 10.96 -12.09 -6.73
CA THR A 45 12.02 -12.96 -7.27
C THR A 45 13.33 -12.92 -6.49
N GLY A 46 13.40 -12.19 -5.38
CA GLY A 46 14.58 -12.16 -4.51
C GLY A 46 15.67 -11.20 -4.99
N PHE A 47 15.38 -10.28 -5.91
CA PHE A 47 16.31 -9.27 -6.40
C PHE A 47 16.18 -7.95 -5.62
N TYR A 48 17.32 -7.30 -5.37
CA TYR A 48 17.35 -5.94 -4.84
C TYR A 48 18.50 -5.17 -5.48
N ARG A 49 18.18 -4.04 -6.12
CA ARG A 49 19.16 -3.21 -6.83
C ARG A 49 20.01 -4.02 -7.82
N GLY A 50 19.36 -4.91 -8.58
CA GLY A 50 19.98 -5.76 -9.60
C GLY A 50 20.84 -6.92 -9.09
N ARG A 51 20.82 -7.20 -7.79
CA ARG A 51 21.52 -8.35 -7.19
C ARG A 51 20.52 -9.35 -6.64
N LYS A 52 20.73 -10.65 -6.89
CA LYS A 52 19.97 -11.74 -6.25
C LYS A 52 20.41 -11.84 -4.78
N VAL A 53 19.51 -11.52 -3.87
CA VAL A 53 19.76 -11.52 -2.41
C VAL A 53 19.22 -12.78 -1.75
N LEU A 54 18.12 -13.33 -2.25
CA LEU A 54 17.48 -14.53 -1.70
C LEU A 54 17.44 -15.62 -2.77
N LYS A 55 17.77 -16.87 -2.41
CA LYS A 55 17.41 -18.03 -3.24
C LYS A 55 15.92 -18.29 -3.07
N THR A 56 15.16 -17.96 -4.09
CA THR A 56 13.71 -18.16 -4.11
C THR A 56 13.35 -19.58 -4.48
N LYS A 57 12.17 -20.05 -4.03
CA LYS A 57 11.68 -21.42 -4.24
C LYS A 57 11.61 -21.89 -5.69
N SER A 58 11.62 -20.99 -6.68
CA SER A 58 11.64 -21.39 -8.10
C SER A 58 13.02 -21.81 -8.61
N GLU A 59 14.08 -21.65 -7.82
CA GLU A 59 15.47 -22.00 -8.17
C GLU A 59 16.03 -23.14 -7.30
N ALA A 60 15.18 -23.79 -6.50
CA ALA A 60 15.50 -24.97 -5.67
C ALA A 60 14.66 -26.17 -6.15
#